data_AF-A0A1G6UA21-F1
#
_entry.id   AF-A0A1G6UA21-F1
#
_cell.length_a   1.000
_cell.length_b   1.000
_cell.length_c   1.000
_cell.angle_alpha   90.00
_cell.angle_beta   90.00
_cell.angle_gamma   90.00
#
_symmetry.space_group_name_H-M   'P 1'
#
loop_
_entity.id
_entity.type
_entity.pdbx_description
1 polymer ?
#
loop_
_entity_poly.entity_id
_entity_poly.type
_entity_poly.pdbx_seq_one_letter_code
_entity_poly.pdbx_strand_id
1 'polypeptide(L)' 'MKTRRKELDVDFIGSQEPLTLPEEKALSEFFKKKKELKKQKIVRLRKTSQKPKVEA' A
#
# COMPACT_ATOMS: atom_id res chain seq x y z
N MET A 1 37.50 -15.52 8.66
CA MET A 1 37.28 -14.24 9.38
C MET A 1 36.13 -14.40 10.35
N LYS A 2 36.32 -14.12 11.65
CA LYS A 2 35.23 -14.17 12.64
C LYS A 2 34.32 -12.96 12.42
N THR A 3 33.04 -13.16 12.10
CA THR A 3 32.05 -12.11 11.93
C THR A 3 31.63 -11.56 13.29
N ARG A 4 32.25 -10.45 13.71
CA ARG A 4 31.79 -9.71 14.89
C ARG A 4 30.46 -9.04 14.52
N ARG A 5 29.38 -9.37 15.24
CA ARG A 5 28.12 -8.65 15.16
C ARG A 5 28.39 -7.23 15.65
N LYS A 6 28.34 -6.24 14.75
CA LYS A 6 28.33 -4.83 15.12
C LYS A 6 26.90 -4.54 15.60
N GLU A 7 26.72 -4.51 16.90
CA GLU A 7 25.51 -3.94 17.50
C GLU A 7 25.55 -2.44 17.15
N LEU A 8 24.54 -2.00 16.40
CA LEU A 8 24.38 -0.60 16.05
C LEU A 8 23.80 0.10 17.27
N ASP A 9 24.59 1.00 17.85
CA ASP A 9 24.13 1.90 18.91
C ASP A 9 23.23 2.96 18.24
N VAL A 10 21.94 2.65 18.19
CA VAL A 10 20.93 3.56 17.68
C VAL A 10 20.39 4.38 18.83
N ASP A 11 20.91 5.61 18.98
CA ASP A 11 20.23 6.64 19.74
C ASP A 11 18.85 6.82 19.11
N PHE A 12 17.79 6.36 19.79
CA PHE A 12 16.42 6.55 19.36
C PHE A 12 16.06 8.04 19.49
N ILE A 13 16.54 8.85 18.56
CA ILE A 13 16.19 10.26 18.40
C ILE A 13 14.76 10.28 17.89
N GLY A 14 13.82 10.30 18.83
CA GLY A 14 12.40 10.31 18.55
C GLY A 14 11.72 9.19 19.30
N SER A 15 11.15 9.55 20.45
CA SER A 15 9.98 8.90 21.01
C SER A 15 8.85 9.02 19.99
N GLN A 16 8.90 8.20 18.94
CA GLN A 16 7.78 8.04 18.04
C GLN A 16 6.76 7.22 18.81
N GLU A 17 5.82 7.91 19.44
CA GLU A 17 4.69 7.26 20.08
C GLU A 17 4.01 6.34 19.05
N PRO A 18 3.60 5.14 19.47
CA PRO A 18 2.79 4.30 18.60
C PRO A 18 1.57 5.11 18.16
N LEU A 19 1.16 4.91 16.91
CA LEU A 19 -0.02 5.58 16.37
C LEU A 19 -1.21 5.34 17.29
N THR A 20 -1.98 6.39 17.55
CA THR A 20 -3.19 6.24 18.34
C THR A 20 -4.23 5.42 17.54
N LEU A 21 -5.11 4.68 18.23
CA LEU A 21 -6.21 3.94 17.59
C LEU A 21 -6.97 4.73 16.50
N PRO A 22 -7.32 6.02 16.69
CA PRO A 22 -7.97 6.79 15.62
C PRO A 22 -7.06 7.02 14.40
N GLU A 23 -5.77 7.25 14.59
CA GLU A 23 -4.81 7.45 13.50
C GLU A 23 -4.58 6.16 12.70
N GLU A 24 -4.42 5.03 13.39
CA GLU A 24 -4.32 3.72 12.76
C GLU A 24 -5.57 3.42 11.93
N LYS A 25 -6.75 3.73 12.46
CA LYS A 25 -8.03 3.56 11.75
C LYS A 25 -8.09 4.45 10.51
N ALA A 26 -7.72 5.72 10.62
CA ALA A 26 -7.71 6.66 9.50
C ALA A 26 -6.81 6.17 8.35
N LEU A 27 -5.62 5.67 8.67
CA LEU A 27 -4.71 5.06 7.70
C LEU A 27 -5.33 3.82 7.06
N SER A 28 -5.89 2.91 7.87
CA SER A 28 -6.55 1.70 7.39
C SER A 28 -7.67 2.02 6.39
N GLU A 29 -8.52 2.98 6.70
CA GLU A 29 -9.60 3.44 5.82
C GLU A 29 -9.07 4.08 4.53
N PHE A 30 -8.03 4.91 4.63
CA PHE A 30 -7.40 5.52 3.46
C PHE A 30 -6.85 4.46 2.50
N PHE A 31 -6.11 3.47 3.02
CA PHE A 31 -5.57 2.39 2.20
C PHE A 31 -6.66 1.50 1.59
N LYS A 32 -7.74 1.22 2.33
CA LYS A 32 -8.92 0.50 1.79
C LYS A 32 -9.54 1.26 0.63
N LYS A 33 -9.85 2.55 0.80
CA LYS A 33 -10.40 3.42 -0.25
C LYS A 33 -9.47 3.50 -1.46
N LYS A 34 -8.16 3.65 -1.25
CA LYS A 34 -7.17 3.67 -2.34
C LYS A 34 -7.13 2.35 -3.13
N LYS A 35 -7.26 1.21 -2.45
CA LYS A 35 -7.34 -0.12 -3.10
C LYS A 35 -8.63 -0.29 -3.89
N GLU A 36 -9.77 0.12 -3.34
CA GLU A 36 -11.09 0.12 -4.01
C GLU A 36 -11.02 0.88 -5.35
N LEU A 37 -10.50 2.11 -5.31
CA LEU A 37 -10.37 2.97 -6.49
C LEU A 37 -9.48 2.34 -7.57
N LYS A 38 -8.38 1.67 -7.16
CA LYS A 38 -7.52 0.94 -8.11
C LYS A 38 -8.27 -0.22 -8.77
N LYS A 39 -9.04 -1.00 -8.01
CA LYS A 39 -9.86 -2.10 -8.56
C LYS A 39 -10.88 -1.58 -9.58
N GLN A 40 -11.59 -0.50 -9.24
CA GLN A 40 -12.57 0.10 -10.15
C GLN A 40 -11.94 0.61 -11.45
N LYS A 41 -10.76 1.24 -11.39
CA LYS A 41 -10.02 1.68 -12.58
C LYS A 41 -9.62 0.51 -13.49
N ILE A 42 -9.15 -0.60 -12.91
CA ILE A 42 -8.79 -1.81 -13.66
C ILE A 42 -10.02 -2.41 -14.36
N VAL A 43 -11.16 -2.47 -13.67
CA VAL A 43 -12.41 -2.99 -14.25
C VAL A 43 -12.88 -2.12 -15.42
N ARG A 44 -12.78 -0.79 -15.31
CA ARG A 44 -13.15 0.13 -16.41
C ARG A 44 -12.28 -0.08 -17.65
N LEU A 45 -10.97 -0.27 -17.48
CA LEU A 45 -10.05 -0.48 -18.60
C LEU A 45 -10.31 -1.79 -19.36
N ARG A 46 -10.80 -2.83 -18.68
CA ARG A 46 -11.14 -4.13 -19.32
C ARG A 46 -12.44 -4.09 -20.12
N LYS A 47 -13.34 -3.15 -19.84
CA LYS A 47 -14.62 -3.03 -20.57
C LYS A 47 -14.46 -2.34 -21.93
N THR A 48 -13.40 -1.55 -22.12
CA THR A 48 -13.17 -0.80 -23.37
C THR A 48 -12.40 -1.59 -24.44
N SER A 49 -11.91 -2.79 -24.13
CA SER A 49 -11.12 -3.63 -25.04
C SER A 49 -11.89 -4.80 -25.66
N GLN A 50 -13.18 -4.98 -25.34
CA GLN A 50 -14.05 -5.87 -26.11
C GLN A 50 -14.56 -5.14 -27.35
N LYS A 51 -13.69 -4.98 -28.37
CA LYS A 51 -14.15 -4.65 -29.72
C LYS A 51 -14.98 -5.84 -30.22
N PRO A 52 -16.22 -5.65 -30.71
CA PRO A 52 -16.96 -6.74 -31.32
C PRO A 52 -16.20 -7.21 -32.56
N LYS A 53 -15.94 -8.51 -32.64
CA LYS A 53 -15.41 -9.15 -33.85
C LYS A 53 -16.52 -9.12 -34.88
N VAL A 54 -16.47 -8.16 -35.80
CA VAL A 54 -17.29 -8.15 -37.01
C VAL A 54 -16.62 -9.13 -37.97
N GLU A 55 -17.17 -10.34 -38.07
CA GLU A 55 -16.89 -11.25 -39.19
C GLU A 55 -17.76 -10.79 -40.37
N ALA A 56 -17.10 -10.60 -41.52
CA ALA A 56 -17.68 -10.19 -42.79
C ALA A 56 -17.65 -11.36 -43.78
#